data_AF-A0A4D8RUH0-F1
#
_entry.id   AF-A0A4D8RUH0-F1
#
_cell.length_a   1.000
_cell.length_b   1.000
_cell.length_c   1.000
_cell.angle_alpha   90.00
_cell.angle_beta   90.00
_cell.angle_gamma   90.00
#
_symmetry.space_group_name_H-M   'P 1'
#
loop_
_entity.id
_entity.type
_entity.pdbx_description
1 polymer ?
#
loop_
_entity_poly.entity_id
_entity_poly.type
_entity_poly.pdbx_seq_one_letter_code
_entity_poly.pdbx_strand_id
1 'polypeptide(L)'
;MRFREWNEIIKDKSPLKVIYFWTDWCEECGAQYKELSKIEDWEGFGYASVNADERPDIAIRYSPQIYPSLAIVTEGNVVGGLYGFSEEWKIRETLLMALDLSLGGGKLVSPKFNRDLRKVPRSNYVLQNERHENILNDIRSKCISFFDIYQGGFEKEPKYYLPNVLRFLLRFKDSYSMEIVKYTLDAVIYNLWDNGFYAFSKTYDWKNPYKVKLLDLNAEMIIALLETFAKTKDTYYLDYAVETGKWLMRSKKGDFYPIAETSQGMVGKPLLTVNSLIGEAMFYLYEFTNDESFRDEAERLSSLLKPSHVIGDGNPFLLDLAYLIRFLSSLGKGKEVVKVAFDQFFGGDAFYDVSLPHALSNGIGRFKLITDNSILGQGLVKLGLMEPAKQIANYFSTRYWNFTYFNQADFGLLVWMLNEHT
;
A
#
# COMPACT_ATOMS: atom_id res chain seq x y z
N MET A 1 -18.74 6.99 -22.17
CA MET A 1 -18.46 8.13 -21.28
C MET A 1 -17.20 8.82 -21.74
N ARG A 2 -17.15 10.14 -21.74
CA ARG A 2 -15.94 10.91 -22.05
C ARG A 2 -15.17 11.21 -20.77
N PHE A 3 -14.15 10.40 -20.51
CA PHE A 3 -13.24 10.63 -19.39
C PHE A 3 -12.35 11.86 -19.62
N ARG A 4 -12.14 12.63 -18.56
CA ARG A 4 -11.20 13.76 -18.48
C ARG A 4 -10.23 13.56 -17.33
N GLU A 5 -9.19 14.37 -17.28
CA GLU A 5 -8.24 14.41 -16.16
C GLU A 5 -8.91 14.88 -14.87
N TRP A 6 -8.44 14.37 -13.73
CA TRP A 6 -8.97 14.73 -12.40
C TRP A 6 -9.04 16.25 -12.18
N ASN A 7 -7.98 16.97 -12.56
CA ASN A 7 -7.86 18.42 -12.37
C ASN A 7 -8.87 19.24 -13.19
N GLU A 8 -9.43 18.65 -14.25
CA GLU A 8 -10.55 19.23 -14.99
C GLU A 8 -11.88 18.91 -14.29
N ILE A 9 -12.06 17.67 -13.85
CA ILE A 9 -13.30 17.19 -13.23
C ILE A 9 -13.58 17.86 -11.89
N ILE A 10 -12.56 18.15 -11.08
CA ILE A 10 -12.77 18.83 -9.80
C ILE A 10 -13.23 20.28 -9.96
N LYS A 11 -12.95 20.91 -11.11
CA LYS A 11 -13.42 22.27 -11.45
C LYS A 11 -14.76 22.25 -12.18
N ASP A 12 -15.26 21.07 -12.51
CA ASP A 12 -16.53 20.88 -13.19
C ASP A 12 -17.71 21.21 -12.26
N LYS A 13 -18.74 21.86 -12.81
CA LYS A 13 -19.93 22.27 -12.05
C LYS A 13 -20.94 21.14 -11.83
N SER A 14 -20.69 19.96 -12.40
CA SER A 14 -21.53 18.79 -12.22
C SER A 14 -21.65 18.44 -10.74
N PRO A 15 -22.86 18.22 -10.20
CA PRO A 15 -23.05 17.85 -8.79
C PRO A 15 -22.34 16.54 -8.44
N LEU A 16 -22.35 15.58 -9.37
CA LEU A 16 -21.74 14.26 -9.20
C LEU A 16 -20.51 14.09 -10.08
N LYS A 17 -19.54 13.31 -9.61
CA LYS A 17 -18.34 12.93 -10.34
C LYS A 17 -18.19 11.42 -10.29
N VAL A 18 -18.08 10.79 -11.44
CA VAL A 18 -17.79 9.37 -11.59
C VAL A 18 -16.31 9.22 -11.85
N ILE A 19 -15.63 8.47 -10.99
CA ILE A 19 -14.19 8.22 -11.09
C ILE A 19 -14.00 6.73 -11.39
N TYR A 20 -13.49 6.42 -12.56
CA TYR A 20 -13.08 5.08 -12.93
C TYR A 20 -11.61 4.87 -12.54
N PHE A 21 -11.38 4.01 -11.55
CA PHE A 21 -10.04 3.61 -11.11
C PHE A 21 -9.60 2.30 -11.77
N TRP A 22 -8.35 2.30 -12.23
CA TRP A 22 -7.71 1.17 -12.90
C TRP A 22 -6.21 1.13 -12.60
N THR A 23 -5.54 0.02 -12.98
CA THR A 23 -4.08 -0.15 -12.93
C THR A 23 -3.60 -0.87 -14.19
N ASP A 24 -2.32 -0.74 -14.53
CA ASP A 24 -1.76 -1.33 -15.76
C ASP A 24 -1.75 -2.88 -15.74
N TRP A 25 -1.77 -3.47 -14.54
CA TRP A 25 -1.74 -4.90 -14.31
C TRP A 25 -3.13 -5.51 -14.06
N CYS A 26 -4.19 -4.72 -14.15
CA CYS A 26 -5.56 -5.17 -13.89
C CYS A 26 -6.13 -5.99 -15.06
N GLU A 27 -6.41 -7.28 -14.82
CA GLU A 27 -6.91 -8.23 -15.85
C GLU A 27 -8.25 -7.76 -16.48
N GLU A 28 -9.15 -7.22 -15.66
CA GLU A 28 -10.52 -6.90 -16.08
C GLU A 28 -10.71 -5.43 -16.49
N CYS A 29 -9.72 -4.56 -16.28
CA CYS A 29 -9.87 -3.12 -16.50
C CYS A 29 -10.13 -2.77 -17.97
N GLY A 30 -9.46 -3.45 -18.91
CA GLY A 30 -9.73 -3.25 -20.34
C GLY A 30 -11.15 -3.67 -20.75
N ALA A 31 -11.70 -4.72 -20.13
CA ALA A 31 -13.09 -5.13 -20.35
C ALA A 31 -14.07 -4.15 -19.70
N GLN A 32 -13.78 -3.68 -18.48
CA GLN A 32 -14.58 -2.68 -17.79
C GLN A 32 -14.67 -1.37 -18.60
N TYR A 33 -13.57 -0.92 -19.20
CA TYR A 33 -13.56 0.27 -20.04
C TYR A 33 -14.49 0.13 -21.25
N LYS A 34 -14.58 -1.07 -21.86
CA LYS A 34 -15.53 -1.33 -22.95
C LYS A 34 -16.97 -1.20 -22.48
N GLU A 35 -17.34 -1.72 -21.31
CA GLU A 35 -18.67 -1.52 -20.74
C GLU A 35 -18.98 -0.03 -20.49
N LEU A 36 -18.02 0.72 -19.95
CA LEU A 36 -18.16 2.18 -19.72
C LEU A 36 -18.28 2.99 -21.01
N SER A 37 -17.65 2.53 -22.09
CA SER A 37 -17.69 3.20 -23.40
C SER A 37 -19.07 3.15 -24.07
N LYS A 38 -19.92 2.18 -23.69
CA LYS A 38 -21.30 2.04 -24.20
C LYS A 38 -22.27 3.05 -23.61
N ILE A 39 -21.91 3.70 -22.50
CA ILE A 39 -22.76 4.64 -21.78
C ILE A 39 -22.47 6.05 -22.27
N GLU A 40 -23.48 6.75 -22.76
CA GLU A 40 -23.41 8.15 -23.15
C GLU A 40 -23.19 9.09 -21.95
N ASP A 41 -22.72 10.30 -22.20
CA ASP A 41 -22.52 11.29 -21.12
C ASP A 41 -23.87 11.80 -20.63
N TRP A 42 -24.16 11.60 -19.35
CA TRP A 42 -25.37 12.12 -18.71
C TRP A 42 -25.14 13.50 -18.08
N GLU A 43 -26.13 14.38 -18.22
CA GLU A 43 -26.14 15.67 -17.53
C GLU A 43 -26.13 15.46 -16.01
N GLY A 44 -25.35 16.27 -15.30
CA GLY A 44 -25.18 16.16 -13.85
C GLY A 44 -23.95 15.37 -13.39
N PHE A 45 -23.21 14.75 -14.32
CA PHE A 45 -21.99 14.00 -14.04
C PHE A 45 -20.75 14.55 -14.75
N GLY A 46 -19.65 14.64 -14.01
CA GLY A 46 -18.29 14.68 -14.57
C GLY A 46 -17.66 13.29 -14.52
N TYR A 47 -16.88 12.90 -15.54
CA TYR A 47 -16.25 11.58 -15.62
C TYR A 47 -14.72 11.68 -15.61
N ALA A 48 -14.07 11.07 -14.62
CA ALA A 48 -12.61 10.95 -14.53
C ALA A 48 -12.18 9.50 -14.74
N SER A 49 -11.05 9.30 -15.43
CA SER A 49 -10.33 8.03 -15.42
C SER A 49 -9.00 8.24 -14.72
N VAL A 50 -8.70 7.40 -13.73
CA VAL A 50 -7.55 7.58 -12.85
C VAL A 50 -6.80 6.26 -12.74
N ASN A 51 -5.54 6.25 -13.17
CA ASN A 51 -4.63 5.16 -12.84
C ASN A 51 -4.28 5.27 -11.35
N ALA A 52 -4.65 4.26 -10.57
CA ALA A 52 -4.51 4.26 -9.12
C ALA A 52 -3.06 4.11 -8.64
N ASP A 53 -2.19 3.49 -9.46
CA ASP A 53 -0.77 3.38 -9.16
C ASP A 53 -0.05 4.73 -9.37
N GLU A 54 -0.49 5.54 -10.35
CA GLU A 54 0.09 6.88 -10.62
C GLU A 54 -0.53 7.98 -9.75
N ARG A 55 -1.76 7.76 -9.26
CA ARG A 55 -2.52 8.69 -8.42
C ARG A 55 -3.01 8.02 -7.12
N PRO A 56 -2.10 7.46 -6.31
CA PRO A 56 -2.47 6.86 -5.02
C PRO A 56 -3.09 7.89 -4.08
N ASP A 57 -2.77 9.17 -4.23
CA ASP A 57 -3.38 10.28 -3.52
C ASP A 57 -4.88 10.42 -3.77
N ILE A 58 -5.37 10.08 -4.97
CA ILE A 58 -6.82 10.05 -5.25
C ILE A 58 -7.39 8.69 -4.85
N ALA A 59 -6.71 7.59 -5.22
CA ALA A 59 -7.20 6.24 -5.02
C ALA A 59 -7.48 5.94 -3.54
N ILE A 60 -6.58 6.29 -2.63
CA ILE A 60 -6.77 6.04 -1.19
C ILE A 60 -7.96 6.78 -0.57
N ARG A 61 -8.43 7.85 -1.23
CA ARG A 61 -9.52 8.71 -0.72
C ARG A 61 -10.89 8.25 -1.22
N TYR A 62 -10.94 7.76 -2.46
CA TYR A 62 -12.21 7.55 -3.17
C TYR A 62 -12.41 6.12 -3.68
N SER A 63 -11.42 5.23 -3.56
CA SER A 63 -11.52 3.82 -3.92
C SER A 63 -11.33 2.92 -2.70
N PRO A 64 -11.99 1.74 -2.64
CA PRO A 64 -11.64 0.70 -1.68
C PRO A 64 -10.35 -0.04 -2.04
N GLN A 65 -9.57 0.44 -3.02
CA GLN A 65 -8.33 -0.18 -3.52
C GLN A 65 -8.57 -1.58 -4.14
N ILE A 66 -9.73 -1.72 -4.78
CA ILE A 66 -10.10 -2.88 -5.61
C ILE A 66 -10.24 -2.35 -7.03
N TYR A 67 -9.58 -2.99 -8.00
CA TYR A 67 -9.56 -2.55 -9.39
C TYR A 67 -10.05 -3.65 -10.34
N PRO A 68 -10.91 -3.33 -11.33
CA PRO A 68 -11.47 -2.01 -11.60
C PRO A 68 -12.45 -1.55 -10.50
N SER A 69 -12.60 -0.24 -10.34
CA SER A 69 -13.69 0.32 -9.53
C SER A 69 -14.22 1.63 -10.08
N LEU A 70 -15.48 1.91 -9.77
CA LEU A 70 -16.20 3.14 -10.10
C LEU A 70 -16.64 3.79 -8.80
N ALA A 71 -16.09 4.96 -8.48
CA ALA A 71 -16.54 5.76 -7.36
C ALA A 71 -17.45 6.88 -7.86
N ILE A 72 -18.56 7.12 -7.17
CA ILE A 72 -19.44 8.26 -7.41
C ILE A 72 -19.30 9.19 -6.23
N VAL A 73 -18.83 10.41 -6.48
CA VAL A 73 -18.50 11.38 -5.45
C VAL A 73 -19.22 12.70 -5.67
N THR A 74 -19.50 13.40 -4.57
CA THR A 74 -19.95 14.80 -4.55
C THR A 74 -18.79 15.69 -4.10
N GLU A 75 -19.02 17.00 -4.03
CA GLU A 75 -18.04 17.92 -3.39
C GLU A 75 -17.74 17.54 -1.92
N GLY A 76 -18.69 16.91 -1.23
CA GLY A 76 -18.59 16.63 0.20
C GLY A 76 -18.05 15.24 0.54
N ASN A 77 -18.46 14.19 -0.19
CA ASN A 77 -18.19 12.79 0.16
C ASN A 77 -18.35 11.83 -1.03
N VAL A 78 -17.86 10.60 -0.85
CA VAL A 78 -18.26 9.43 -1.67
C VAL A 78 -19.73 9.11 -1.40
N VAL A 79 -20.53 9.03 -2.47
CA VAL A 79 -21.96 8.71 -2.42
C VAL A 79 -22.20 7.21 -2.60
N GLY A 80 -21.35 6.55 -3.37
CA GLY A 80 -21.43 5.13 -3.64
C GLY A 80 -20.44 4.70 -4.71
N GLY A 81 -20.57 3.47 -5.19
CA GLY A 81 -19.70 2.95 -6.23
C GLY A 81 -19.92 1.47 -6.56
N LEU A 82 -19.18 1.00 -7.55
CA LEU A 82 -19.09 -0.39 -7.97
C LEU A 82 -17.64 -0.84 -7.86
N TYR A 83 -17.41 -2.05 -7.36
CA TYR A 83 -16.09 -2.58 -7.07
C TYR A 83 -15.93 -3.95 -7.73
N GLY A 84 -14.84 -4.13 -8.48
CA GLY A 84 -14.69 -5.25 -9.41
C GLY A 84 -15.47 -5.02 -10.72
N PHE A 85 -15.33 -5.96 -11.66
CA PHE A 85 -16.01 -5.89 -12.94
C PHE A 85 -17.53 -5.75 -12.80
N SER A 86 -18.12 -4.84 -13.58
CA SER A 86 -19.56 -4.58 -13.62
C SER A 86 -20.01 -4.32 -15.05
N GLU A 87 -21.11 -4.96 -15.44
CA GLU A 87 -21.75 -4.82 -16.76
C GLU A 87 -22.46 -3.48 -16.92
N GLU A 88 -22.65 -3.04 -18.17
CA GLU A 88 -23.28 -1.76 -18.54
C GLU A 88 -24.58 -1.47 -17.77
N TRP A 89 -25.52 -2.43 -17.72
CA TRP A 89 -26.84 -2.22 -17.10
C TRP A 89 -26.71 -1.86 -15.62
N LYS A 90 -25.80 -2.53 -14.89
CA LYS A 90 -25.58 -2.29 -13.46
C LYS A 90 -24.94 -0.93 -13.23
N ILE A 91 -24.05 -0.50 -14.13
CA ILE A 91 -23.47 0.84 -14.11
C ILE A 91 -24.58 1.89 -14.30
N ARG A 92 -25.43 1.73 -15.33
CA ARG A 92 -26.57 2.64 -15.60
C ARG A 92 -27.51 2.76 -14.40
N GLU A 93 -27.92 1.64 -13.81
CA GLU A 93 -28.76 1.62 -12.61
C GLU A 93 -28.10 2.36 -11.44
N THR A 94 -26.81 2.15 -11.21
CA THR A 94 -26.08 2.82 -10.13
C THR A 94 -25.99 4.34 -10.36
N LEU A 95 -25.81 4.79 -11.61
CA LEU A 95 -25.83 6.22 -11.94
C LEU A 95 -27.23 6.82 -11.75
N LEU A 96 -28.30 6.12 -12.15
CA LEU A 96 -29.68 6.58 -11.93
C LEU A 96 -29.97 6.73 -10.43
N MET A 97 -29.56 5.77 -9.61
CA MET A 97 -29.71 5.85 -8.16
C MET A 97 -28.97 7.05 -7.57
N ALA A 98 -27.74 7.31 -8.03
CA ALA A 98 -26.97 8.46 -7.57
C ALA A 98 -27.61 9.80 -8.01
N LEU A 99 -28.13 9.88 -9.22
CA LEU A 99 -28.82 11.06 -9.74
C LEU A 99 -30.13 11.31 -8.98
N ASP A 100 -30.93 10.28 -8.76
CA ASP A 100 -32.17 10.37 -7.98
C ASP A 100 -31.90 10.85 -6.54
N LEU A 101 -30.84 10.34 -5.90
CA LEU A 101 -30.37 10.83 -4.61
C LEU A 101 -29.97 12.31 -4.67
N SER A 102 -29.24 12.73 -5.70
CA SER A 102 -28.81 14.12 -5.87
C SER A 102 -29.96 15.09 -6.16
N LEU A 103 -31.04 14.62 -6.77
CA LEU A 103 -32.24 15.40 -7.07
C LEU A 103 -33.29 15.37 -5.96
N GLY A 104 -33.01 14.69 -4.84
CA GLY A 104 -33.90 14.60 -3.68
C GLY A 104 -35.03 13.58 -3.79
N GLY A 105 -34.99 12.69 -4.80
CA GLY A 105 -35.93 11.58 -4.94
C GLY A 105 -35.69 10.47 -3.90
N GLY A 106 -34.43 10.26 -3.50
CA GLY A 106 -34.09 9.40 -2.39
C GLY A 106 -34.27 10.09 -1.03
N LYS A 107 -34.71 9.34 0.00
CA LYS A 107 -34.70 9.82 1.40
C LYS A 107 -33.26 9.84 1.92
N LEU A 108 -32.51 10.88 1.59
CA LEU A 108 -31.29 11.21 2.32
C LEU A 108 -31.68 11.61 3.74
N VAL A 109 -31.47 10.70 4.69
CA VAL A 109 -31.61 11.02 6.11
C VAL A 109 -30.41 11.85 6.49
N SER A 110 -30.51 13.17 6.33
CA SER A 110 -29.57 14.10 6.94
C SER A 110 -29.70 13.92 8.46
N PRO A 111 -28.68 13.38 9.15
CA PRO A 111 -28.75 13.28 10.59
C PRO A 111 -28.93 14.70 11.11
N LYS A 112 -30.01 14.97 11.86
CA LYS A 112 -30.19 16.26 12.52
C LYS A 112 -29.12 16.39 13.58
N PHE A 113 -27.96 16.90 13.21
CA PHE A 113 -26.89 17.19 14.15
C PHE A 113 -27.26 18.47 14.92
N ASN A 114 -27.96 18.31 16.05
CA ASN A 114 -28.15 19.39 17.03
C ASN A 114 -26.86 19.79 17.77
N ARG A 115 -25.71 19.24 17.36
CA ARG A 115 -24.39 19.51 17.93
C ARG A 115 -23.41 19.78 16.81
N ASP A 116 -22.57 20.79 17.00
CA ASP A 116 -21.41 21.04 16.13
C ASP A 116 -20.52 19.80 16.13
N LEU A 117 -20.40 19.10 15.00
CA LEU A 117 -19.59 17.89 14.86
C LEU A 117 -18.11 18.12 15.18
N ARG A 118 -17.62 19.36 15.05
CA ARG A 118 -16.26 19.75 15.48
C ARG A 118 -16.10 19.75 17.00
N LYS A 119 -17.22 19.78 17.74
CA LYS A 119 -17.30 19.74 19.21
C LYS A 119 -17.74 18.39 19.75
N VAL A 120 -18.02 17.39 18.89
CA VAL A 120 -18.22 16.02 19.37
C VAL A 120 -16.90 15.58 20.00
N PRO A 121 -16.89 15.22 21.29
CA PRO A 121 -15.70 14.66 21.91
C PRO A 121 -15.33 13.44 21.09
N ARG A 122 -14.19 13.47 20.42
CA ARG A 122 -13.62 12.25 19.83
C ARG A 122 -13.46 11.29 21.00
N SER A 123 -13.89 10.03 20.84
CA SER A 123 -13.64 9.05 21.88
C SER A 123 -12.12 9.00 22.04
N ASN A 124 -11.63 9.60 23.12
CA ASN A 124 -10.30 9.31 23.60
C ASN A 124 -10.42 7.90 24.15
N TYR A 125 -10.30 6.90 23.28
CA TYR A 125 -9.94 5.56 23.71
C TYR A 125 -8.53 5.71 24.26
N VAL A 126 -8.43 6.21 25.49
CA VAL A 126 -7.17 6.22 26.23
C VAL A 126 -7.01 4.77 26.65
N LEU A 127 -6.29 4.00 25.84
CA LEU A 127 -5.63 2.82 26.37
C LEU A 127 -4.75 3.35 27.51
N GLN A 128 -5.18 3.09 28.75
CA GLN A 128 -4.50 3.58 29.93
C GLN A 128 -3.08 3.05 29.91
N ASN A 129 -2.09 3.96 29.79
CA ASN A 129 -0.66 3.71 30.06
C ASN A 129 -0.18 2.30 29.68
N GLU A 130 -0.41 1.90 28.44
CA GLU A 130 0.08 0.62 27.96
C GLU A 130 1.53 0.80 27.49
N ARG A 131 2.46 0.13 28.18
CA ARG A 131 3.85 -0.03 27.71
C ARG A 131 3.81 -0.53 26.26
N HIS A 132 4.77 -0.13 25.43
CA HIS A 132 4.85 -0.56 24.02
C HIS A 132 4.68 -2.07 23.81
N GLU A 133 5.04 -2.91 24.78
CA GLU A 133 4.81 -4.36 24.77
C GLU A 133 3.34 -4.76 24.61
N ASN A 134 2.39 -4.02 25.20
CA ASN A 134 0.97 -4.29 25.05
C ASN A 134 0.48 -4.00 23.62
N ILE A 135 1.00 -2.94 22.98
CA ILE A 135 0.68 -2.60 21.59
C ILE A 135 1.15 -3.72 20.65
N LEU A 136 2.37 -4.22 20.83
CA LEU A 136 2.89 -5.31 20.00
C LEU A 136 2.01 -6.56 20.12
N ASN A 137 1.62 -6.95 21.33
CA ASN A 137 0.76 -8.11 21.56
C ASN A 137 -0.67 -7.92 21.03
N ASP A 138 -1.23 -6.70 21.10
CA ASP A 138 -2.54 -6.39 20.53
C ASP A 138 -2.52 -6.52 19.00
N ILE A 139 -1.54 -5.91 18.34
CA ILE A 139 -1.38 -6.00 16.88
C ILE A 139 -1.14 -7.44 16.46
N ARG A 140 -0.32 -8.20 17.20
CA ARG A 140 -0.11 -9.64 16.96
C ARG A 140 -1.40 -10.43 17.05
N SER A 141 -2.19 -10.20 18.10
CA SER A 141 -3.46 -10.91 18.30
C SER A 141 -4.43 -10.65 17.15
N LYS A 142 -4.48 -9.43 16.62
CA LYS A 142 -5.26 -9.08 15.42
C LYS A 142 -4.72 -9.76 14.17
N CYS A 143 -3.42 -9.74 13.93
CA CYS A 143 -2.83 -10.44 12.76
C CYS A 143 -3.18 -11.93 12.79
N ILE A 144 -3.04 -12.56 13.96
CA ILE A 144 -3.38 -13.97 14.17
C ILE A 144 -4.87 -14.25 13.96
N SER A 145 -5.77 -13.33 14.31
CA SER A 145 -7.21 -13.57 14.14
C SER A 145 -7.66 -13.66 12.67
N PHE A 146 -6.85 -13.16 11.73
CA PHE A 146 -7.09 -13.27 10.28
C PHE A 146 -6.33 -14.44 9.63
N PHE A 147 -5.53 -15.20 10.38
CA PHE A 147 -4.78 -16.34 9.88
C PHE A 147 -5.70 -17.53 9.54
N ASP A 148 -5.53 -18.11 8.36
CA ASP A 148 -6.20 -19.33 7.94
C ASP A 148 -5.43 -20.57 8.41
N ILE A 149 -5.88 -21.13 9.54
CA ILE A 149 -5.29 -22.34 10.14
C ILE A 149 -5.36 -23.58 9.25
N TYR A 150 -6.22 -23.62 8.23
CA TYR A 150 -6.40 -24.80 7.39
C TYR A 150 -5.48 -24.81 6.18
N GLN A 151 -5.06 -23.65 5.70
CA GLN A 151 -4.39 -23.51 4.41
C GLN A 151 -3.17 -22.57 4.45
N GLY A 152 -2.86 -21.96 5.60
CA GLY A 152 -1.86 -20.89 5.72
C GLY A 152 -2.33 -19.57 5.10
N GLY A 153 -1.63 -18.47 5.35
CA GLY A 153 -1.99 -17.13 4.87
C GLY A 153 -3.13 -16.45 5.63
N PHE A 154 -3.64 -15.37 5.06
CA PHE A 154 -4.58 -14.45 5.70
C PHE A 154 -5.75 -14.12 4.77
N GLU A 155 -6.86 -13.71 5.39
CA GLU A 155 -8.15 -13.53 4.72
C GLU A 155 -8.74 -14.85 4.18
N LYS A 156 -9.99 -14.78 3.72
CA LYS A 156 -10.69 -15.94 3.14
C LYS A 156 -10.62 -15.94 1.61
N GLU A 157 -11.42 -15.10 0.96
CA GLU A 157 -11.43 -14.93 -0.50
C GLU A 157 -11.63 -13.46 -0.84
N PRO A 158 -10.72 -12.83 -1.62
CA PRO A 158 -9.41 -13.35 -2.05
C PRO A 158 -8.46 -13.61 -0.86
N LYS A 159 -7.39 -14.37 -1.11
CA LYS A 159 -6.46 -14.84 -0.09
C LYS A 159 -5.03 -14.33 -0.27
N TYR A 160 -4.43 -13.85 0.81
CA TYR A 160 -3.16 -13.12 0.80
C TYR A 160 -2.11 -13.71 1.74
N TYR A 161 -0.84 -13.49 1.43
CA TYR A 161 0.29 -13.94 2.26
C TYR A 161 1.01 -12.83 3.03
N LEU A 162 0.74 -11.56 2.69
CA LEU A 162 1.09 -10.35 3.46
C LEU A 162 2.50 -10.38 4.08
N PRO A 163 3.58 -10.19 3.29
CA PRO A 163 4.95 -10.25 3.78
C PRO A 163 5.24 -9.35 4.98
N ASN A 164 4.67 -8.14 5.03
CA ASN A 164 4.82 -7.23 6.18
C ASN A 164 4.26 -7.82 7.48
N VAL A 165 3.12 -8.53 7.42
CA VAL A 165 2.55 -9.26 8.56
C VAL A 165 3.46 -10.42 8.97
N LEU A 166 4.00 -11.17 8.01
CA LEU A 166 4.96 -12.25 8.31
C LEU A 166 6.21 -11.71 9.01
N ARG A 167 6.80 -10.64 8.48
CA ARG A 167 7.97 -9.95 9.05
C ARG A 167 7.70 -9.44 10.47
N PHE A 168 6.48 -8.94 10.72
CA PHE A 168 6.05 -8.54 12.05
C PHE A 168 5.91 -9.73 13.01
N LEU A 169 5.27 -10.82 12.59
CA LEU A 169 5.12 -12.04 13.41
C LEU A 169 6.48 -12.68 13.74
N LEU A 170 7.47 -12.57 12.84
CA LEU A 170 8.84 -13.01 13.11
C LEU A 170 9.49 -12.25 14.27
N ARG A 171 9.01 -11.07 14.68
CA ARG A 171 9.59 -10.34 15.83
C ARG A 171 9.35 -11.04 17.16
N PHE A 172 8.34 -11.90 17.24
CA PHE A 172 7.99 -12.61 18.47
C PHE A 172 8.83 -13.88 18.63
N LYS A 173 9.10 -14.26 19.89
CA LYS A 173 9.91 -15.44 20.24
C LYS A 173 9.07 -16.70 20.49
N ASP A 174 7.75 -16.62 20.29
CA ASP A 174 6.85 -17.75 20.51
C ASP A 174 6.78 -18.68 19.30
N SER A 175 6.58 -19.97 19.56
CA SER A 175 6.49 -20.99 18.51
C SER A 175 5.28 -20.80 17.61
N TYR A 176 4.17 -20.29 18.13
CA TYR A 176 2.93 -20.15 17.37
C TYR A 176 3.07 -19.12 16.23
N SER A 177 3.65 -17.95 16.51
CA SER A 177 3.95 -16.95 15.47
C SER A 177 4.90 -17.49 14.41
N MET A 178 5.92 -18.26 14.82
CA MET A 178 6.87 -18.88 13.89
C MET A 178 6.19 -19.91 12.98
N GLU A 179 5.32 -20.77 13.53
CA GLU A 179 4.59 -21.78 12.76
C GLU A 179 3.60 -21.15 11.78
N ILE A 180 2.93 -20.05 12.15
CA ILE A 180 2.10 -19.26 11.21
C ILE A 180 2.93 -18.79 10.02
N VAL A 181 4.13 -18.25 10.29
CA VAL A 181 5.01 -17.75 9.23
C VAL A 181 5.44 -18.89 8.32
N LYS A 182 5.98 -19.97 8.87
CA LYS A 182 6.43 -21.13 8.08
C LYS A 182 5.29 -21.74 7.27
N TYR A 183 4.13 -21.99 7.89
CA TYR A 183 3.01 -22.60 7.18
C TYR A 183 2.51 -21.72 6.03
N THR A 184 2.47 -20.40 6.24
CA THR A 184 2.12 -19.46 5.17
C THR A 184 3.15 -19.46 4.05
N LEU A 185 4.44 -19.37 4.38
CA LEU A 185 5.52 -19.35 3.39
C LEU A 185 5.53 -20.65 2.57
N ASP A 186 5.43 -21.82 3.21
CA ASP A 186 5.45 -23.11 2.54
C ASP A 186 4.25 -23.27 1.59
N ALA A 187 3.05 -22.85 2.01
CA ALA A 187 1.85 -22.87 1.18
C ALA A 187 1.99 -21.93 -0.03
N VAL A 188 2.55 -20.75 0.16
CA VAL A 188 2.70 -19.73 -0.89
C VAL A 188 3.80 -20.09 -1.87
N ILE A 189 4.92 -20.64 -1.39
CA ILE A 189 5.97 -21.19 -2.24
C ILE A 189 5.41 -22.31 -3.11
N TYR A 190 4.66 -23.24 -2.53
CA TYR A 190 4.11 -24.37 -3.29
C TYR A 190 3.09 -23.94 -4.34
N ASN A 191 2.21 -22.98 -4.04
CA ASN A 191 1.06 -22.66 -4.90
C ASN A 191 1.25 -21.42 -5.78
N LEU A 192 2.01 -20.42 -5.34
CA LEU A 192 2.07 -19.09 -5.97
C LEU A 192 3.44 -18.75 -6.58
N TRP A 193 4.48 -19.51 -6.28
CA TRP A 193 5.81 -19.23 -6.82
C TRP A 193 6.01 -19.85 -8.21
N ASP A 194 6.41 -19.00 -9.16
CA ASP A 194 6.86 -19.35 -10.50
C ASP A 194 8.00 -18.39 -10.89
N ASN A 195 9.22 -18.65 -10.41
CA ASN A 195 10.38 -17.75 -10.46
C ASN A 195 10.20 -16.40 -9.71
N GLY A 196 8.97 -16.08 -9.33
CA GLY A 196 8.52 -15.01 -8.45
C GLY A 196 7.07 -15.31 -8.05
N PHE A 197 6.56 -14.60 -7.06
CA PHE A 197 5.25 -14.86 -6.46
C PHE A 197 4.14 -14.10 -7.18
N TYR A 198 3.07 -14.81 -7.51
CA TYR A 198 1.78 -14.20 -7.85
C TYR A 198 1.21 -13.46 -6.63
N ALA A 199 0.56 -12.31 -6.86
CA ALA A 199 0.26 -11.37 -5.78
C ALA A 199 -0.70 -11.91 -4.71
N PHE A 200 -1.67 -12.73 -5.11
CA PHE A 200 -2.65 -13.35 -4.22
C PHE A 200 -3.38 -14.50 -4.94
N SER A 201 -4.21 -15.25 -4.22
CA SER A 201 -5.12 -16.23 -4.79
C SER A 201 -6.56 -15.72 -4.79
N LYS A 202 -7.27 -15.92 -5.91
CA LYS A 202 -8.70 -15.64 -6.04
C LYS A 202 -9.54 -16.59 -5.15
N THR A 203 -9.01 -17.77 -4.80
CA THR A 203 -9.67 -18.78 -3.96
C THR A 203 -8.93 -19.03 -2.66
N TYR A 204 -9.65 -19.49 -1.62
CA TYR A 204 -9.09 -19.69 -0.28
C TYR A 204 -8.03 -20.82 -0.19
N ASP A 205 -8.00 -21.73 -1.17
CA ASP A 205 -7.14 -22.92 -1.20
C ASP A 205 -5.87 -22.72 -2.04
N TRP A 206 -5.57 -21.48 -2.43
CA TRP A 206 -4.42 -21.07 -3.25
C TRP A 206 -4.41 -21.57 -4.71
N LYS A 207 -5.38 -22.38 -5.14
CA LYS A 207 -5.34 -23.04 -6.45
C LYS A 207 -5.64 -22.13 -7.65
N ASN A 208 -6.21 -20.95 -7.42
CA ASN A 208 -6.53 -19.99 -8.47
C ASN A 208 -5.73 -18.69 -8.28
N PRO A 209 -4.44 -18.67 -8.60
CA PRO A 209 -3.62 -17.46 -8.48
C PRO A 209 -4.15 -16.34 -9.37
N TYR A 210 -4.13 -15.11 -8.86
CA TYR A 210 -4.24 -13.91 -9.69
C TYR A 210 -2.93 -13.77 -10.48
N LYS A 211 -2.97 -13.90 -11.81
CA LYS A 211 -1.77 -14.15 -12.66
C LYS A 211 -0.97 -12.88 -12.95
N VAL A 212 -0.64 -12.16 -11.89
CA VAL A 212 0.18 -10.95 -11.88
C VAL A 212 1.21 -11.08 -10.76
N LYS A 213 2.48 -10.81 -11.09
CA LYS A 213 3.55 -10.73 -10.10
C LYS A 213 3.90 -9.26 -9.92
N LEU A 214 3.53 -8.69 -8.78
CA LEU A 214 3.89 -7.33 -8.40
C LEU A 214 5.34 -7.32 -7.90
N LEU A 215 6.19 -6.47 -8.47
CA LEU A 215 7.63 -6.52 -8.22
C LEU A 215 7.99 -6.03 -6.80
N ASP A 216 7.26 -5.04 -6.29
CA ASP A 216 7.38 -4.54 -4.91
C ASP A 216 7.00 -5.58 -3.86
N LEU A 217 5.89 -6.29 -4.08
CA LEU A 217 5.45 -7.37 -3.21
C LEU A 217 6.46 -8.53 -3.19
N ASN A 218 7.07 -8.83 -4.35
CA ASN A 218 8.15 -9.81 -4.44
C ASN A 218 9.41 -9.35 -3.70
N ALA A 219 9.76 -8.06 -3.75
CA ALA A 219 10.86 -7.51 -2.98
C ALA A 219 10.63 -7.62 -1.47
N GLU A 220 9.42 -7.29 -0.97
CA GLU A 220 9.05 -7.51 0.43
C GLU A 220 9.06 -9.01 0.80
N MET A 221 8.63 -9.89 -0.10
CA MET A 221 8.65 -11.34 0.12
C MET A 221 10.06 -11.89 0.25
N ILE A 222 11.02 -11.38 -0.54
CA ILE A 222 12.45 -11.71 -0.39
C ILE A 222 12.92 -11.38 1.03
N ILE A 223 12.59 -10.18 1.55
CA ILE A 223 12.98 -9.79 2.91
C ILE A 223 12.34 -10.72 3.95
N ALA A 224 11.06 -11.07 3.79
CA ALA A 224 10.39 -12.02 4.69
C ALA A 224 11.04 -13.42 4.69
N LEU A 225 11.42 -13.93 3.51
CA LEU A 225 12.11 -15.21 3.36
C LEU A 225 13.50 -15.18 4.01
N LEU A 226 14.27 -14.11 3.78
CA LEU A 226 15.60 -13.94 4.39
C LEU A 226 15.53 -13.80 5.92
N GLU A 227 14.56 -13.03 6.44
CA GLU A 227 14.33 -12.93 7.89
C GLU A 227 13.91 -14.29 8.50
N THR A 228 13.16 -15.10 7.76
CA THR A 228 12.79 -16.47 8.18
C THR A 228 14.00 -17.39 8.17
N PHE A 229 14.81 -17.37 7.12
CA PHE A 229 16.08 -18.10 7.06
C PHE A 229 17.00 -17.69 8.22
N ALA A 230 17.10 -16.39 8.53
CA ALA A 230 17.92 -15.90 9.62
C ALA A 230 17.58 -16.56 10.97
N LYS A 231 16.28 -16.82 11.21
CA LYS A 231 15.75 -17.41 12.45
C LYS A 231 15.74 -18.93 12.46
N THR A 232 15.46 -19.57 11.33
CA THR A 232 15.28 -21.02 11.24
C THR A 232 16.56 -21.75 10.82
N LYS A 233 17.45 -21.06 10.11
CA LYS A 233 18.60 -21.62 9.38
C LYS A 233 18.22 -22.64 8.31
N ASP A 234 16.95 -22.66 7.89
CA ASP A 234 16.46 -23.52 6.84
C ASP A 234 16.73 -22.91 5.46
N THR A 235 17.68 -23.49 4.73
CA THR A 235 18.12 -22.97 3.43
C THR A 235 17.02 -22.98 2.38
N TYR A 236 15.94 -23.75 2.59
CA TYR A 236 14.75 -23.71 1.74
C TYR A 236 14.28 -22.26 1.50
N TYR A 237 14.14 -21.46 2.55
CA TYR A 237 13.70 -20.06 2.40
C TYR A 237 14.76 -19.18 1.72
N LEU A 238 16.04 -19.44 1.96
CA LEU A 238 17.14 -18.71 1.31
C LEU A 238 17.13 -18.96 -0.21
N ASP A 239 16.95 -20.22 -0.63
CA ASP A 239 16.98 -20.61 -2.04
C ASP A 239 15.86 -19.89 -2.83
N TYR A 240 14.63 -19.85 -2.29
CA TYR A 240 13.52 -19.11 -2.90
C TYR A 240 13.73 -17.59 -2.88
N ALA A 241 14.36 -17.03 -1.84
CA ALA A 241 14.71 -15.62 -1.82
C ALA A 241 15.70 -15.27 -2.95
N VAL A 242 16.73 -16.10 -3.12
CA VAL A 242 17.77 -15.92 -4.15
C VAL A 242 17.19 -16.06 -5.55
N GLU A 243 16.40 -17.09 -5.83
CA GLU A 243 15.80 -17.27 -7.16
C GLU A 243 14.81 -16.16 -7.51
N THR A 244 14.02 -15.69 -6.54
CA THR A 244 13.14 -14.53 -6.72
C THR A 244 13.94 -13.25 -6.97
N GLY A 245 15.07 -13.05 -6.27
CA GLY A 245 15.99 -11.94 -6.52
C GLY A 245 16.58 -11.95 -7.93
N LYS A 246 17.01 -13.12 -8.41
CA LYS A 246 17.50 -13.30 -9.78
C LYS A 246 16.42 -13.01 -10.83
N TRP A 247 15.18 -13.42 -10.59
CA TRP A 247 14.06 -13.05 -11.46
C TRP A 247 13.80 -11.54 -11.47
N LEU A 248 13.81 -10.88 -10.31
CA LEU A 248 13.68 -9.43 -10.25
C LEU A 248 14.75 -8.75 -11.09
N MET A 249 16.03 -9.11 -10.96
CA MET A 249 17.11 -8.53 -11.77
C MET A 249 16.89 -8.69 -13.28
N ARG A 250 16.32 -9.81 -13.73
CA ARG A 250 15.96 -10.04 -15.14
C ARG A 250 14.70 -9.27 -15.59
N SER A 251 13.89 -8.78 -14.64
CA SER A 251 12.63 -8.08 -14.90
C SER A 251 12.79 -6.59 -15.21
N LYS A 252 14.02 -6.08 -15.17
CA LYS A 252 14.36 -4.69 -15.46
C LYS A 252 13.94 -4.25 -16.87
N LYS A 253 13.45 -3.02 -17.01
CA LYS A 253 13.14 -2.37 -18.29
C LYS A 253 13.88 -1.04 -18.39
N GLY A 254 14.92 -0.99 -19.22
CA GLY A 254 15.84 0.14 -19.25
C GLY A 254 16.64 0.23 -17.96
N ASP A 255 16.63 1.39 -17.31
CA ASP A 255 17.37 1.61 -16.05
C ASP A 255 16.60 1.21 -14.79
N PHE A 256 15.29 0.95 -14.91
CA PHE A 256 14.40 0.79 -13.75
C PHE A 256 13.49 -0.42 -13.87
N TYR A 257 12.83 -0.74 -12.76
CA TYR A 257 11.87 -1.83 -12.65
C TYR A 257 10.44 -1.29 -12.79
N PRO A 258 9.61 -1.93 -13.63
CA PRO A 258 8.19 -1.60 -13.77
C PRO A 258 7.38 -2.14 -12.59
N ILE A 259 6.07 -1.90 -12.58
CA ILE A 259 5.20 -2.28 -11.45
C ILE A 259 5.00 -3.79 -11.37
N ALA A 260 4.76 -4.43 -12.51
CA ALA A 260 4.32 -5.82 -12.52
C ALA A 260 4.77 -6.62 -13.75
N GLU A 261 4.84 -7.94 -13.60
CA GLU A 261 4.82 -8.92 -14.69
C GLU A 261 3.40 -9.47 -14.85
N THR A 262 2.90 -9.45 -16.09
CA THR A 262 1.61 -10.04 -16.49
C THR A 262 1.82 -11.05 -17.62
N SER A 263 0.73 -11.71 -18.05
CA SER A 263 0.76 -12.56 -19.24
C SER A 263 1.19 -11.85 -20.54
N GLN A 264 1.13 -10.50 -20.58
CA GLN A 264 1.56 -9.69 -21.72
C GLN A 264 3.01 -9.19 -21.58
N GLY A 265 3.69 -9.55 -20.49
CA GLY A 265 5.03 -9.09 -20.14
C GLY A 265 5.01 -8.05 -19.03
N MET A 266 6.10 -7.28 -18.93
CA MET A 266 6.28 -6.26 -17.90
C MET A 266 5.46 -5.00 -18.21
N VAL A 267 4.71 -4.51 -17.23
CA VAL A 267 3.77 -3.38 -17.37
C VAL A 267 3.88 -2.39 -16.20
N GLY A 268 3.37 -1.17 -16.43
CA GLY A 268 3.37 -0.09 -15.45
C GLY A 268 4.65 0.75 -15.48
N LYS A 269 4.50 2.05 -15.21
CA LYS A 269 5.62 2.98 -15.14
C LYS A 269 6.52 2.67 -13.93
N PRO A 270 7.83 2.92 -13.99
CA PRO A 270 8.71 2.64 -12.87
C PRO A 270 8.42 3.63 -11.72
N LEU A 271 7.92 3.10 -10.59
CA LEU A 271 7.61 3.91 -9.40
C LEU A 271 8.79 3.95 -8.43
N LEU A 272 8.92 5.05 -7.69
CA LEU A 272 9.97 5.20 -6.68
C LEU A 272 9.83 4.18 -5.55
N THR A 273 8.61 3.89 -5.10
CA THR A 273 8.34 2.84 -4.09
C THR A 273 8.86 1.47 -4.53
N VAL A 274 8.46 1.02 -5.72
CA VAL A 274 8.83 -0.29 -6.29
C VAL A 274 10.35 -0.42 -6.37
N ASN A 275 11.02 0.57 -6.95
CA ASN A 275 12.46 0.51 -7.15
C ASN A 275 13.24 0.66 -5.83
N SER A 276 12.72 1.39 -4.84
CA SER A 276 13.32 1.48 -3.51
C SER A 276 13.24 0.14 -2.77
N LEU A 277 12.08 -0.53 -2.85
CA LEU A 277 11.88 -1.85 -2.26
C LEU A 277 12.79 -2.91 -2.88
N ILE A 278 12.91 -2.92 -4.21
CA ILE A 278 13.84 -3.81 -4.91
C ILE A 278 15.27 -3.53 -4.46
N GLY A 279 15.69 -2.26 -4.40
CA GLY A 279 17.01 -1.89 -3.92
C GLY A 279 17.29 -2.42 -2.50
N GLU A 280 16.32 -2.31 -1.59
CA GLU A 280 16.45 -2.84 -0.24
C GLU A 280 16.55 -4.37 -0.24
N ALA A 281 15.69 -5.06 -1.01
CA ALA A 281 15.74 -6.51 -1.14
C ALA A 281 17.08 -7.01 -1.71
N MET A 282 17.65 -6.31 -2.70
CA MET A 282 18.96 -6.63 -3.26
C MET A 282 20.07 -6.46 -2.22
N PHE A 283 20.03 -5.37 -1.43
CA PHE A 283 20.99 -5.19 -0.35
C PHE A 283 20.91 -6.31 0.70
N TYR A 284 19.70 -6.71 1.09
CA TYR A 284 19.52 -7.83 2.02
C TYR A 284 19.99 -9.16 1.41
N LEU A 285 19.71 -9.43 0.13
CA LEU A 285 20.21 -10.62 -0.54
C LEU A 285 21.74 -10.68 -0.50
N TYR A 286 22.42 -9.57 -0.77
CA TYR A 286 23.87 -9.49 -0.63
C TYR A 286 24.33 -9.83 0.80
N GLU A 287 23.74 -9.22 1.83
CA GLU A 287 24.12 -9.48 3.23
C GLU A 287 24.01 -10.96 3.63
N PHE A 288 23.06 -11.69 3.04
CA PHE A 288 22.85 -13.11 3.34
C PHE A 288 23.63 -14.08 2.44
N THR A 289 24.11 -13.64 1.28
CA THR A 289 24.72 -14.52 0.26
C THR A 289 26.17 -14.17 -0.08
N ASN A 290 26.61 -12.94 0.20
CA ASN A 290 27.83 -12.32 -0.33
C ASN A 290 27.93 -12.34 -1.87
N ASP A 291 26.80 -12.43 -2.59
CA ASP A 291 26.79 -12.30 -4.04
C ASP A 291 26.84 -10.81 -4.43
N GLU A 292 28.00 -10.37 -4.94
CA GLU A 292 28.26 -8.99 -5.33
C GLU A 292 27.28 -8.48 -6.40
N SER A 293 26.65 -9.35 -7.19
CA SER A 293 25.69 -8.92 -8.21
C SER A 293 24.46 -8.23 -7.60
N PHE A 294 24.02 -8.66 -6.42
CA PHE A 294 22.94 -8.01 -5.69
C PHE A 294 23.40 -6.69 -5.07
N ARG A 295 24.64 -6.63 -4.56
CA ARG A 295 25.23 -5.40 -4.04
C ARG A 295 25.34 -4.32 -5.12
N ASP A 296 25.88 -4.68 -6.28
CA ASP A 296 26.06 -3.77 -7.40
C ASP A 296 24.73 -3.16 -7.84
N GLU A 297 23.66 -3.97 -7.88
CA GLU A 297 22.33 -3.50 -8.24
C GLU A 297 21.72 -2.59 -7.16
N ALA A 298 21.91 -2.90 -5.87
CA ALA A 298 21.51 -2.01 -4.77
C ALA A 298 22.26 -0.68 -4.82
N GLU A 299 23.59 -0.69 -4.98
CA GLU A 299 24.41 0.51 -5.10
C GLU A 299 23.99 1.35 -6.32
N ARG A 300 23.73 0.71 -7.47
CA ARG A 300 23.22 1.34 -8.69
C ARG A 300 21.90 2.07 -8.44
N LEU A 301 20.89 1.38 -7.89
CA LEU A 301 19.60 2.00 -7.57
C LEU A 301 19.76 3.15 -6.57
N SER A 302 20.60 3.01 -5.55
CA SER A 302 20.85 4.06 -4.57
C SER A 302 21.41 5.36 -5.19
N SER A 303 22.13 5.24 -6.31
CA SER A 303 22.71 6.39 -7.02
C SER A 303 21.70 7.10 -7.94
N LEU A 304 20.82 6.32 -8.58
CA LEU A 304 19.89 6.78 -9.59
C LEU A 304 18.58 7.31 -9.01
N LEU A 305 18.08 6.71 -7.92
CA LEU A 305 16.79 7.08 -7.36
C LEU A 305 16.84 8.46 -6.71
N LYS A 306 15.86 9.29 -7.06
CA LYS A 306 15.64 10.66 -6.55
C LYS A 306 14.17 10.85 -6.19
N PRO A 307 13.86 11.76 -5.25
CA PRO A 307 12.49 12.11 -4.88
C PRO A 307 11.59 12.40 -6.09
N SER A 308 10.63 11.50 -6.34
CA SER A 308 9.62 11.53 -7.40
C SER A 308 8.58 10.44 -7.08
N HIS A 309 7.44 10.42 -7.75
CA HIS A 309 6.50 9.29 -7.61
C HIS A 309 6.72 8.29 -8.75
N VAL A 310 6.46 8.73 -9.99
CA VAL A 310 6.94 8.06 -11.19
C VAL A 310 8.38 8.49 -11.40
N ILE A 311 9.31 7.57 -11.64
CA ILE A 311 10.72 7.95 -11.76
C ILE A 311 10.92 8.93 -12.92
N GLY A 312 11.44 10.11 -12.60
CA GLY A 312 11.66 11.21 -13.55
C GLY A 312 10.44 12.11 -13.80
N ASP A 313 9.29 11.85 -13.17
CA ASP A 313 8.07 12.63 -13.34
C ASP A 313 7.23 12.75 -12.05
N GLY A 314 6.66 13.93 -11.83
CA GLY A 314 5.78 14.20 -10.68
C GLY A 314 6.49 14.43 -9.35
N ASN A 315 5.74 15.02 -8.43
CA ASN A 315 6.18 15.21 -7.04
C ASN A 315 6.03 13.88 -6.27
N PRO A 316 6.92 13.60 -5.33
CA PRO A 316 6.79 12.41 -4.47
C PRO A 316 5.59 12.54 -3.53
N PHE A 317 5.06 11.40 -3.12
CA PHE A 317 4.24 11.24 -1.92
C PHE A 317 5.11 10.85 -0.73
N LEU A 318 4.56 10.94 0.48
CA LEU A 318 5.28 10.54 1.68
C LEU A 318 5.73 9.07 1.61
N LEU A 319 4.86 8.19 1.11
CA LEU A 319 5.17 6.76 0.95
C LEU A 319 6.40 6.53 0.06
N ASP A 320 6.54 7.28 -1.03
CA ASP A 320 7.71 7.20 -1.91
C ASP A 320 9.00 7.55 -1.15
N LEU A 321 8.98 8.65 -0.40
CA LEU A 321 10.12 9.07 0.41
C LEU A 321 10.40 8.10 1.56
N ALA A 322 9.36 7.54 2.18
CA ALA A 322 9.48 6.60 3.28
C ALA A 322 10.24 5.34 2.85
N TYR A 323 9.84 4.72 1.73
CA TYR A 323 10.55 3.56 1.19
C TYR A 323 11.96 3.92 0.69
N LEU A 324 12.14 5.07 0.03
CA LEU A 324 13.47 5.51 -0.40
C LEU A 324 14.41 5.72 0.80
N ILE A 325 13.94 6.37 1.87
CA ILE A 325 14.71 6.57 3.11
C ILE A 325 15.03 5.22 3.76
N ARG A 326 14.06 4.31 3.86
CA ARG A 326 14.28 2.99 4.46
C ARG A 326 15.32 2.19 3.68
N PHE A 327 15.25 2.19 2.35
CA PHE A 327 16.27 1.59 1.50
C PHE A 327 17.64 2.24 1.68
N LEU A 328 17.75 3.56 1.48
CA LEU A 328 19.03 4.27 1.57
C LEU A 328 19.67 4.15 2.95
N SER A 329 18.87 4.07 4.01
CA SER A 329 19.35 3.89 5.38
C SER A 329 20.07 2.56 5.59
N SER A 330 19.69 1.49 4.88
CA SER A 330 20.42 0.22 4.90
C SER A 330 21.84 0.35 4.33
N LEU A 331 22.08 1.37 3.50
CA LEU A 331 23.40 1.72 2.96
C LEU A 331 24.09 2.87 3.73
N GLY A 332 23.52 3.32 4.85
CA GLY A 332 24.01 4.48 5.60
C GLY A 332 23.81 5.84 4.90
N LYS A 333 22.93 5.91 3.90
CA LYS A 333 22.62 7.11 3.08
C LYS A 333 21.20 7.64 3.38
N GLY A 334 20.79 8.76 2.76
CA GLY A 334 19.39 9.20 2.73
C GLY A 334 19.01 10.33 3.71
N LYS A 335 19.97 10.92 4.44
CA LYS A 335 19.72 12.07 5.34
C LYS A 335 19.19 13.30 4.58
N GLU A 336 19.61 13.48 3.34
CA GLU A 336 19.12 14.51 2.42
C GLU A 336 17.65 14.31 2.05
N VAL A 337 17.20 13.06 1.89
CA VAL A 337 15.80 12.73 1.60
C VAL A 337 14.92 12.94 2.83
N VAL A 338 15.44 12.62 4.03
CA VAL A 338 14.76 12.94 5.30
C VAL A 338 14.42 14.42 5.38
N LYS A 339 15.34 15.32 4.99
CA LYS A 339 15.07 16.76 4.97
C LYS A 339 13.87 17.11 4.09
N VAL A 340 13.76 16.51 2.90
CA VAL A 340 12.60 16.72 2.00
C VAL A 340 11.30 16.27 2.65
N ALA A 341 11.29 15.12 3.33
CA ALA A 341 10.12 14.64 4.06
C ALA A 341 9.68 15.62 5.15
N PHE A 342 10.62 16.17 5.92
CA PHE A 342 10.34 17.18 6.95
C PHE A 342 9.81 18.49 6.35
N ASP A 343 10.47 19.00 5.31
CA ASP A 343 10.14 20.30 4.74
C ASP A 343 8.75 20.31 4.08
N GLN A 344 8.34 19.21 3.46
CA GLN A 344 7.12 19.17 2.65
C GLN A 344 5.92 18.48 3.31
N PHE A 345 6.15 17.53 4.23
CA PHE A 345 5.10 16.64 4.73
C PHE A 345 4.91 16.71 6.24
N PHE A 346 5.86 17.26 7.01
CA PHE A 346 5.76 17.27 8.46
C PHE A 346 4.56 18.10 8.94
N GLY A 347 3.73 17.47 9.79
CA GLY A 347 2.50 18.05 10.31
C GLY A 347 2.54 18.34 11.81
N GLY A 348 3.74 18.49 12.39
CA GLY A 348 3.97 18.84 13.81
C GLY A 348 4.12 17.64 14.75
N ASP A 349 3.44 16.53 14.50
CA ASP A 349 3.44 15.30 15.31
C ASP A 349 3.73 14.04 14.47
N ALA A 350 3.22 14.00 13.25
CA ALA A 350 3.45 13.01 12.21
C ALA A 350 3.36 13.68 10.84
N PHE A 351 3.53 12.91 9.76
CA PHE A 351 3.67 13.40 8.41
C PHE A 351 2.40 13.16 7.59
N TYR A 352 2.02 14.14 6.77
CA TYR A 352 0.94 14.03 5.81
C TYR A 352 1.37 13.20 4.60
N ASP A 353 0.44 12.50 3.97
CA ASP A 353 0.64 11.66 2.79
C ASP A 353 1.04 12.46 1.53
N VAL A 354 0.54 13.68 1.40
CA VAL A 354 0.85 14.60 0.29
C VAL A 354 1.31 15.98 0.79
N SER A 355 2.08 16.70 -0.04
CA SER A 355 2.48 18.08 0.27
C SER A 355 1.28 19.04 0.23
N LEU A 356 1.38 20.18 0.94
CA LEU A 356 0.31 21.19 0.92
C LEU A 356 0.04 21.74 -0.50
N PRO A 357 1.06 22.12 -1.30
CA PRO A 357 0.82 22.58 -2.67
C PRO A 357 0.13 21.54 -3.55
N HIS A 358 0.50 20.26 -3.42
CA HIS A 358 -0.13 19.16 -4.15
C HIS A 358 -1.60 19.01 -3.78
N ALA A 359 -1.91 19.03 -2.48
CA ALA A 359 -3.28 18.95 -1.99
C ALA A 359 -4.16 20.10 -2.52
N LEU A 360 -3.66 21.33 -2.49
CA LEU A 360 -4.38 22.51 -2.96
C LEU A 360 -4.62 22.48 -4.47
N SER A 361 -3.61 22.11 -5.26
CA SER A 361 -3.73 22.05 -6.73
C SER A 361 -4.68 20.96 -7.21
N ASN A 362 -4.81 19.86 -6.45
CA ASN A 362 -5.70 18.74 -6.76
C ASN A 362 -7.04 18.79 -6.00
N GLY A 363 -7.27 19.83 -5.17
CA GLY A 363 -8.46 20.01 -4.34
C GLY A 363 -8.79 18.82 -3.43
N ILE A 364 -7.76 18.18 -2.88
CA ILE A 364 -7.89 17.03 -1.96
C ILE A 364 -7.46 17.40 -0.54
N GLY A 365 -7.98 16.66 0.45
CA GLY A 365 -7.49 16.73 1.83
C GLY A 365 -6.09 16.12 1.97
N ARG A 366 -5.50 16.21 3.17
CA ARG A 366 -4.23 15.55 3.53
C ARG A 366 -4.44 14.65 4.75
N PHE A 367 -3.85 13.46 4.74
CA PHE A 367 -4.03 12.46 5.80
C PHE A 367 -2.68 12.04 6.39
N LYS A 368 -2.66 11.77 7.69
CA LYS A 368 -1.52 11.15 8.37
C LYS A 368 -1.75 9.65 8.36
N LEU A 369 -1.25 8.98 7.33
CA LEU A 369 -1.43 7.55 7.12
C LEU A 369 -0.43 6.75 7.95
N ILE A 370 -0.90 5.68 8.61
CA ILE A 370 -0.06 4.89 9.51
C ILE A 370 1.07 4.17 8.76
N THR A 371 0.80 3.65 7.55
CA THR A 371 1.77 2.88 6.76
C THR A 371 2.96 3.75 6.36
N ASP A 372 2.71 4.87 5.67
CA ASP A 372 3.72 5.83 5.23
C ASP A 372 4.62 6.28 6.37
N ASN A 373 3.99 6.65 7.50
CA ASN A 373 4.71 7.12 8.68
C ASN A 373 5.49 6.00 9.37
N SER A 374 4.94 4.77 9.41
CA SER A 374 5.62 3.65 10.04
C SER A 374 6.87 3.25 9.26
N ILE A 375 6.78 3.17 7.94
CA ILE A 375 7.93 2.89 7.06
C ILE A 375 8.97 4.00 7.17
N LEU A 376 8.55 5.27 7.18
CA LEU A 376 9.45 6.40 7.41
C LEU A 376 10.16 6.25 8.76
N GLY A 377 9.40 5.95 9.82
CA GLY A 377 9.93 5.72 11.16
C GLY A 377 10.99 4.61 11.18
N GLN A 378 10.75 3.48 10.50
CA GLN A 378 11.73 2.39 10.39
C GLN A 378 13.03 2.87 9.76
N GLY A 379 12.96 3.65 8.67
CA GLY A 379 14.13 4.27 8.04
C GLY A 379 14.84 5.29 8.93
N LEU A 380 14.09 6.09 9.70
CA LEU A 380 14.66 7.03 10.67
C LEU A 380 15.42 6.31 11.79
N VAL A 381 14.89 5.20 12.31
CA VAL A 381 15.58 4.36 13.31
C VAL A 381 16.88 3.80 12.75
N LYS A 382 16.87 3.25 11.51
CA LYS A 382 18.09 2.77 10.82
C LYS A 382 19.15 3.87 10.68
N LEU A 383 18.75 5.14 10.56
CA LEU A 383 19.64 6.31 10.50
C LEU A 383 20.08 6.87 11.86
N GLY A 384 19.62 6.27 12.97
CA GLY A 384 19.87 6.77 14.33
C GLY A 384 19.06 8.03 14.70
N LEU A 385 18.06 8.40 13.90
CA LEU A 385 17.17 9.54 14.14
C LEU A 385 16.00 9.13 15.06
N MET A 386 16.33 8.82 16.31
CA MET A 386 15.39 8.21 17.26
C MET A 386 14.24 9.11 17.67
N GLU A 387 14.51 10.39 17.93
CA GLU A 387 13.48 11.32 18.41
C GLU A 387 12.32 11.52 17.43
N PRO A 388 12.53 11.78 16.13
CA PRO A 388 11.41 11.86 15.20
C PRO A 388 10.70 10.52 14.97
N ALA A 389 11.42 9.39 15.04
CA ALA A 389 10.78 8.07 14.99
C ALA A 389 9.86 7.82 16.20
N LYS A 390 10.31 8.17 17.41
CA LYS A 390 9.47 8.13 18.63
C LYS A 390 8.28 9.06 18.53
N GLN A 391 8.44 10.24 17.91
CA GLN A 391 7.35 11.18 17.71
C GLN A 391 6.22 10.57 16.86
N ILE A 392 6.59 9.93 15.73
CA ILE A 392 5.66 9.16 14.90
C ILE A 392 4.99 8.06 15.74
N ALA A 393 5.78 7.30 16.51
CA ALA A 393 5.26 6.20 17.32
C ALA A 393 4.22 6.67 18.35
N ASN A 394 4.52 7.77 19.04
CA ASN A 394 3.63 8.39 20.01
C ASN A 394 2.34 8.93 19.38
N TYR A 395 2.40 9.42 18.13
CA TYR A 395 1.20 9.83 17.42
C TYR A 395 0.30 8.63 17.11
N PHE A 396 0.82 7.51 16.63
CA PHE A 396 -0.02 6.37 16.25
C PHE A 396 -0.38 5.43 17.41
N SER A 397 0.33 5.45 18.55
CA SER A 397 0.07 4.60 19.71
C SER A 397 -1.35 4.72 20.29
N THR A 398 -2.01 5.86 20.07
CA THR A 398 -3.38 6.14 20.51
C THR A 398 -4.39 6.18 19.36
N ARG A 399 -4.03 5.63 18.19
CA ARG A 399 -4.82 5.73 16.95
C ARG A 399 -4.74 4.47 16.07
N TYR A 400 -3.78 3.59 16.31
CA TYR A 400 -3.47 2.45 15.43
C TYR A 400 -4.65 1.49 15.21
N TRP A 401 -5.56 1.37 16.18
CA TRP A 401 -6.79 0.57 16.06
C TRP A 401 -7.77 1.06 14.99
N ASN A 402 -7.62 2.29 14.48
CA ASN A 402 -8.46 2.81 13.39
C ASN A 402 -8.03 2.28 12.01
N PHE A 403 -6.92 1.55 11.93
CA PHE A 403 -6.35 1.05 10.69
C PHE A 403 -6.50 -0.46 10.59
N THR A 404 -6.35 -1.01 9.38
CA THR A 404 -6.39 -2.47 9.16
C THR A 404 -5.23 -3.17 9.88
N TYR A 405 -5.38 -4.45 10.23
CA TYR A 405 -4.32 -5.18 10.95
C TYR A 405 -3.01 -5.25 10.16
N PHE A 406 -3.07 -5.34 8.82
CA PHE A 406 -1.87 -5.35 7.99
C PHE A 406 -1.15 -4.00 8.00
N ASN A 407 -1.87 -2.88 8.05
CA ASN A 407 -1.25 -1.56 8.23
C ASN A 407 -0.71 -1.38 9.67
N GLN A 408 -1.38 -2.00 10.65
CA GLN A 408 -0.88 -2.05 12.02
C GLN A 408 0.42 -2.87 12.13
N ALA A 409 0.65 -3.87 11.28
CA ALA A 409 1.89 -4.67 11.30
C ALA A 409 3.14 -3.83 11.00
N ASP A 410 3.09 -2.92 10.03
CA ASP A 410 4.18 -1.98 9.74
C ASP A 410 4.47 -1.04 10.91
N PHE A 411 3.41 -0.60 11.61
CA PHE A 411 3.53 0.16 12.85
C PHE A 411 4.14 -0.66 13.97
N GLY A 412 3.72 -1.92 14.11
CA GLY A 412 4.30 -2.87 15.06
C GLY A 412 5.78 -3.09 14.81
N LEU A 413 6.24 -3.15 13.56
CA LEU A 413 7.66 -3.20 13.21
C LEU A 413 8.41 -1.96 13.69
N LEU A 414 7.87 -0.75 13.48
CA LEU A 414 8.46 0.49 14.02
C LEU A 414 8.58 0.44 15.55
N VAL A 415 7.50 0.07 16.24
CA VAL A 415 7.49 0.00 17.72
C VAL A 415 8.50 -1.04 18.22
N TRP A 416 8.59 -2.20 17.57
CA TRP A 416 9.58 -3.22 17.91
C TRP A 416 11.01 -2.69 17.74
N MET A 417 11.33 -2.04 16.61
CA MET A 417 12.65 -1.45 16.38
C MET A 417 13.00 -0.40 17.45
N LEU A 418 12.06 0.45 17.83
CA LEU A 418 12.28 1.45 18.88
C LEU A 418 12.59 0.81 20.25
N ASN A 419 11.97 -0.33 20.58
CA ASN A 419 12.21 -1.05 21.83
C ASN A 419 13.57 -1.78 21.88
N GLU A 420 14.11 -2.22 20.73
CA GLU A 420 15.45 -2.83 20.69
C GLU A 420 16.59 -1.81 20.91
N HIS A 421 16.28 -0.51 20.78
CA HIS A 421 17.22 0.61 20.97
C HIS A 421 17.02 1.39 22.28
N THR A 422 16.15 0.93 23.18
CA THR A 422 15.99 1.43 24.55
C THR A 422 16.64 0.49 25.55
#